data_AF-A0A496QD52-F1
#
_entry.id   AF-A0A496QD52-F1
#
_cell.length_a   1.000
_cell.length_b   1.000
_cell.length_c   1.000
_cell.angle_alpha   90.00
_cell.angle_beta   90.00
_cell.angle_gamma   90.00
#
_symmetry.space_group_name_H-M   'P 1'
#
loop_
_entity.id
_entity.type
_entity.pdbx_description
1 polymer ?
#
loop_
_entity_poly.entity_id
_entity_poly.type
_entity_poly.pdbx_seq_one_letter_code
_entity_poly.pdbx_strand_id
1 'polypeptide(L)'
;MDKTNNMVLWNKHFKTDPKATKRVNKGGGRMITAIDAYHQIKEASKEWGPMGQWGLKSITITVTDEMASLSGEFFYPGGSFAIINSIDTFTRPRQGTPRRDTDWGKKLQTDTITKALSYLGFNADVFFGLFDDARYIEDRSREVAVAETKSKKALYDKCLAVLEERKGDMGTEAYGRYKESLGTISDDYDRMENALKILEAIIPAVADTEPTKEA
;
A
#
# COMPACT_ATOMS: atom_id res chain seq x y z
N MET A 1 -14.04 28.56 3.74
CA MET A 1 -13.51 27.20 3.54
C MET A 1 -12.00 27.31 3.58
N ASP A 2 -11.37 26.69 4.57
CA ASP A 2 -9.92 26.71 4.71
C ASP A 2 -9.26 25.99 3.52
N LYS A 3 -8.43 26.68 2.75
CA LYS A 3 -7.82 26.16 1.51
C LYS A 3 -6.93 24.93 1.77
N THR A 4 -6.45 24.77 3.01
CA THR A 4 -5.60 23.66 3.44
C THR A 4 -6.30 22.31 3.44
N ASN A 5 -7.63 22.27 3.59
CA ASN A 5 -8.37 21.01 3.71
C ASN A 5 -8.57 20.29 2.36
N ASN A 6 -8.59 21.03 1.24
CA ASN A 6 -8.88 20.48 -0.08
C ASN A 6 -7.72 19.66 -0.68
N MET A 7 -6.50 19.86 -0.18
CA MET A 7 -5.28 19.21 -0.71
C MET A 7 -4.78 18.06 0.17
N VAL A 8 -5.49 17.73 1.26
CA VAL A 8 -5.02 16.73 2.23
C VAL A 8 -4.73 15.39 1.56
N LEU A 9 -5.68 14.87 0.78
CA LEU A 9 -5.54 13.58 0.10
C LEU A 9 -4.45 13.61 -0.97
N TRP A 10 -4.43 14.68 -1.78
CA TRP A 10 -3.44 14.87 -2.84
C TRP A 10 -2.03 14.92 -2.27
N ASN A 11 -1.79 15.76 -1.26
CA ASN A 11 -0.47 15.91 -0.64
C ASN A 11 0.01 14.59 0.01
N LYS A 12 -0.92 13.81 0.58
CA LYS A 12 -0.62 12.54 1.24
C LYS A 12 -0.17 11.46 0.25
N HIS A 13 -0.85 11.34 -0.89
CA HIS A 13 -0.58 10.28 -1.87
C HIS A 13 0.21 10.75 -3.10
N PHE A 14 0.68 12.00 -3.11
CA PHE A 14 1.43 12.60 -4.21
C PHE A 14 2.68 11.81 -4.58
N LYS A 15 3.48 11.44 -3.57
CA LYS A 15 4.80 10.84 -3.74
C LYS A 15 4.70 9.32 -3.91
N THR A 16 5.33 8.79 -4.95
CA THR A 16 5.35 7.35 -5.25
C THR A 16 6.61 6.68 -4.69
N ASP A 17 6.49 5.41 -4.28
CA ASP A 17 7.64 4.54 -4.02
C ASP A 17 8.23 4.08 -5.37
N PRO A 18 9.50 4.38 -5.67
CA PRO A 18 10.14 3.92 -6.89
C PRO A 18 10.07 2.41 -7.13
N LYS A 19 10.07 1.59 -6.06
CA LYS A 19 9.95 0.12 -6.15
C LYS A 19 8.58 -0.32 -6.70
N ALA A 20 7.55 0.52 -6.57
CA ALA A 20 6.21 0.29 -7.08
C ALA A 20 6.01 0.77 -8.53
N THR A 21 7.10 1.09 -9.24
CA THR A 21 7.05 1.54 -10.62
C THR A 21 7.88 0.66 -11.54
N LYS A 22 7.50 0.63 -12.82
CA LYS A 22 8.21 -0.10 -13.86
C LYS A 22 8.31 0.76 -15.12
N ARG A 23 9.51 0.82 -15.70
CA ARG A 23 9.69 1.42 -17.03
C ARG A 23 9.13 0.49 -18.11
N VAL A 24 8.24 1.00 -18.94
CA VAL A 24 7.60 0.25 -20.03
C VAL A 24 7.85 0.98 -21.35
N ASN A 25 8.27 0.22 -22.36
CA ASN A 25 8.42 0.73 -23.72
C ASN A 25 7.07 0.60 -24.46
N LYS A 26 6.46 1.72 -24.86
CA LYS A 26 5.20 1.72 -25.64
C LYS A 26 5.40 1.73 -27.16
N GLY A 27 6.62 1.48 -27.62
CA GLY A 27 6.99 1.55 -29.03
C GLY A 27 7.37 2.96 -29.47
N GLY A 28 8.09 3.06 -30.59
CA GLY A 28 8.55 4.35 -31.12
C GLY A 28 9.58 5.07 -30.25
N GLY A 29 10.28 4.36 -29.37
CA GLY A 29 11.31 4.91 -28.48
C GLY A 29 10.77 5.64 -27.24
N ARG A 30 9.44 5.70 -27.05
CA ARG A 30 8.82 6.34 -25.89
C ARG A 30 8.79 5.38 -24.71
N MET A 31 9.54 5.74 -23.67
CA MET A 31 9.51 5.08 -22.37
C MET A 31 8.45 5.77 -21.52
N ILE A 32 7.60 4.99 -20.87
CA ILE A 32 6.66 5.48 -19.87
C ILE A 32 6.94 4.82 -18.53
N THR A 33 6.63 5.52 -17.45
CA THR A 33 6.64 4.96 -16.10
C THR A 33 5.25 4.41 -15.79
N ALA A 34 5.14 3.09 -15.68
CA ALA A 34 3.91 2.42 -15.25
C ALA A 34 3.96 2.22 -13.73
N ILE A 35 2.84 2.47 -13.06
CA ILE A 35 2.67 2.22 -11.63
C ILE A 35 2.08 0.82 -11.45
N ASP A 36 2.51 0.09 -10.43
CA ASP A 36 1.87 -1.17 -10.03
C ASP A 36 0.45 -0.89 -9.50
N ALA A 37 -0.55 -1.37 -10.22
CA ALA A 37 -1.95 -1.18 -9.87
C ALA A 37 -2.29 -1.72 -8.47
N TYR A 38 -1.71 -2.85 -8.06
CA TYR A 38 -1.97 -3.43 -6.74
C TYR A 38 -1.30 -2.65 -5.61
N HIS A 39 -0.20 -1.96 -5.89
CA HIS A 39 0.35 -0.99 -4.95
C HIS A 39 -0.64 0.17 -4.72
N GLN A 40 -1.24 0.70 -5.79
CA GLN A 40 -2.24 1.78 -5.66
C GLN A 40 -3.48 1.32 -4.87
N ILE A 41 -3.96 0.11 -5.14
CA ILE A 41 -5.09 -0.50 -4.42
C ILE A 41 -4.73 -0.71 -2.94
N LYS A 42 -3.50 -1.14 -2.63
CA LYS A 42 -3.01 -1.31 -1.26
C LYS A 42 -2.98 0.03 -0.52
N GLU A 43 -2.44 1.09 -1.13
CA GLU A 43 -2.39 2.43 -0.52
C GLU A 43 -3.80 3.00 -0.30
N ALA A 44 -4.70 2.84 -1.28
CA ALA A 44 -6.09 3.24 -1.12
C ALA A 44 -6.80 2.44 -0.01
N SER A 45 -6.45 1.15 0.15
CA SER A 45 -7.01 0.32 1.21
C SER A 45 -6.49 0.70 2.60
N LYS A 46 -5.26 1.20 2.71
CA LYS A 46 -4.76 1.80 3.96
C LYS A 46 -5.51 3.07 4.32
N GLU A 47 -5.94 3.84 3.31
CA GLU A 47 -6.65 5.10 3.52
C GLU A 47 -8.12 4.90 3.88
N TRP A 48 -8.80 3.99 3.18
CA TRP A 48 -10.27 3.89 3.21
C TRP A 48 -10.78 2.51 3.62
N GLY A 49 -9.90 1.60 4.06
CA GLY A 49 -10.26 0.23 4.38
C GLY A 49 -10.40 -0.67 3.15
N PRO A 50 -10.88 -1.91 3.31
CA PRO A 50 -10.98 -2.86 2.20
C PRO A 50 -11.90 -2.38 1.09
N MET A 51 -11.58 -2.78 -0.15
CA MET A 51 -12.44 -2.52 -1.31
C MET A 51 -13.87 -3.01 -1.05
N GLY A 52 -14.85 -2.20 -1.45
CA GLY A 52 -16.25 -2.32 -1.02
C GLY A 52 -16.66 -1.18 -0.09
N GLN A 53 -15.74 -0.66 0.73
CA GLN A 53 -15.90 0.65 1.39
C GLN A 53 -15.58 1.82 0.45
N TRP A 54 -14.79 1.52 -0.58
CA TRP A 54 -14.50 2.36 -1.73
C TRP A 54 -14.41 1.47 -2.98
N GLY A 55 -14.47 2.05 -4.17
CA GLY A 55 -14.31 1.33 -5.43
C GLY A 55 -15.24 1.84 -6.53
N LEU A 56 -15.64 0.94 -7.43
CA LEU A 56 -16.55 1.24 -8.53
C LEU A 56 -17.96 0.71 -8.24
N LYS A 57 -18.98 1.51 -8.53
CA LYS A 57 -20.41 1.14 -8.50
C LYS A 57 -21.11 1.64 -9.76
N SER A 58 -22.35 1.18 -9.97
CA SER A 58 -23.17 1.58 -11.13
C SER A 58 -22.47 1.35 -12.48
N ILE A 59 -21.75 0.24 -12.59
CA ILE A 59 -20.88 -0.06 -13.73
C ILE A 59 -21.73 -0.52 -14.92
N THR A 60 -21.57 0.17 -16.05
CA THR A 60 -22.09 -0.23 -17.36
C THR A 60 -20.91 -0.48 -18.28
N ILE A 61 -20.89 -1.65 -18.93
CA ILE A 61 -19.87 -2.00 -19.91
C ILE A 61 -20.54 -2.14 -21.27
N THR A 62 -20.05 -1.39 -22.25
CA THR A 62 -20.46 -1.48 -23.65
C THR A 62 -19.30 -2.05 -24.45
N VAL A 63 -19.54 -3.16 -25.14
CA VAL A 63 -18.53 -3.80 -25.99
C VAL A 63 -18.95 -3.64 -27.44
N THR A 64 -18.06 -3.05 -28.22
CA THR A 64 -18.08 -3.07 -29.70
C THR A 64 -17.03 -4.08 -30.17
N ASP A 65 -16.98 -4.38 -31.47
CA ASP A 65 -16.08 -5.40 -32.00
C ASP A 65 -14.63 -5.22 -31.55
N GLU A 66 -14.11 -4.00 -31.58
CA GLU A 66 -12.70 -3.69 -31.25
C GLU A 66 -12.50 -2.91 -29.94
N MET A 67 -13.55 -2.46 -29.27
CA MET A 67 -13.44 -1.54 -28.14
C MET A 67 -14.44 -1.90 -27.03
N ALA A 68 -13.95 -2.02 -25.80
CA ALA A 68 -14.76 -2.13 -24.60
C ALA A 68 -14.70 -0.81 -23.84
N SER A 69 -15.86 -0.23 -23.55
CA SER A 69 -16.00 1.01 -22.77
C SER A 69 -16.72 0.73 -21.47
N LEU A 70 -16.20 1.27 -20.37
CA LEU A 70 -16.79 1.21 -19.04
C LEU A 70 -17.21 2.62 -18.64
N SER A 71 -18.46 2.77 -18.22
CA SER A 71 -18.98 3.97 -17.55
C SER A 71 -19.48 3.56 -16.17
N GLY A 72 -19.11 4.30 -15.13
CA GLY A 72 -19.54 4.02 -13.77
C GLY A 72 -19.29 5.17 -12.83
N GLU A 73 -19.43 4.91 -11.54
CA GLU A 73 -19.18 5.88 -10.48
C GLU A 73 -18.11 5.32 -9.55
N PHE A 74 -17.05 6.08 -9.32
CA PHE A 74 -16.08 5.78 -8.28
C PHE A 74 -16.55 6.41 -6.97
N PHE A 75 -16.57 5.64 -5.89
CA PHE A 75 -16.98 6.10 -4.57
C PHE A 75 -15.88 5.81 -3.54
N TYR A 76 -15.80 6.69 -2.54
CA TYR A 76 -14.88 6.60 -1.41
C TYR A 76 -15.48 7.40 -0.23
N PRO A 77 -14.94 7.33 0.99
CA PRO A 77 -15.51 8.03 2.15
C PRO A 77 -15.67 9.54 1.99
N GLY A 78 -14.87 10.18 1.13
CA GLY A 78 -14.94 11.62 0.85
C GLY A 78 -15.92 12.02 -0.25
N GLY A 79 -16.61 11.06 -0.89
CA GLY A 79 -17.62 11.32 -1.90
C GLY A 79 -17.57 10.36 -3.09
N SER A 80 -18.10 10.81 -4.22
CA SER A 80 -18.10 10.02 -5.45
C SER A 80 -18.06 10.88 -6.70
N PHE A 81 -17.63 10.30 -7.80
CA PHE A 81 -17.58 10.95 -9.11
C PHE A 81 -17.77 9.96 -10.25
N ALA A 82 -18.30 10.44 -11.36
CA ALA A 82 -18.42 9.64 -12.57
C ALA A 82 -17.05 9.37 -13.19
N ILE A 83 -16.87 8.15 -13.71
CA ILE A 83 -15.67 7.78 -14.45
C ILE A 83 -16.02 6.95 -15.68
N ILE A 84 -15.29 7.24 -16.75
CA ILE A 84 -15.40 6.54 -18.03
C ILE A 84 -13.99 6.12 -18.44
N ASN A 85 -13.89 4.91 -18.98
CA ASN A 85 -12.65 4.40 -19.54
C ASN A 85 -12.94 3.47 -20.72
N SER A 86 -11.95 3.27 -21.59
CA SER A 86 -12.07 2.39 -22.75
C SER A 86 -10.77 1.71 -23.07
N ILE A 87 -10.83 0.44 -23.48
CA ILE A 87 -9.67 -0.33 -23.92
C ILE A 87 -9.96 -1.10 -25.21
N ASP A 88 -8.89 -1.40 -25.93
CA ASP A 88 -8.93 -2.32 -27.07
C ASP A 88 -9.26 -3.75 -26.60
N THR A 89 -10.19 -4.41 -27.28
CA THR A 89 -10.54 -5.83 -27.01
C THR A 89 -9.57 -6.81 -27.65
N PHE A 90 -8.59 -6.30 -28.41
CA PHE A 90 -7.51 -7.04 -29.04
C PHE A 90 -6.14 -6.64 -28.51
N THR A 91 -5.24 -7.61 -28.47
CA THR A 91 -3.80 -7.33 -28.39
C THR A 91 -3.26 -7.16 -29.80
N ARG A 92 -2.65 -6.00 -30.07
CA ARG A 92 -2.03 -5.66 -31.36
C ARG A 92 -0.49 -5.64 -31.24
N PRO A 93 0.19 -6.77 -31.48
CA PRO A 93 1.64 -6.81 -31.44
C PRO A 93 2.26 -6.03 -32.61
N ARG A 94 3.53 -5.59 -32.46
CA ARG A 94 4.27 -4.92 -33.54
C ARG A 94 4.47 -5.81 -34.78
N GLN A 95 4.51 -7.13 -34.60
CA GLN A 95 4.56 -8.14 -35.65
C GLN A 95 3.53 -9.24 -35.36
N GLY A 96 2.80 -9.68 -36.38
CA GLY A 96 1.78 -10.72 -36.28
C GLY A 96 0.35 -10.20 -36.43
N THR A 97 -0.62 -11.11 -36.37
CA THR A 97 -2.04 -10.78 -36.47
C THR A 97 -2.62 -10.35 -35.12
N PRO A 98 -3.52 -9.34 -35.09
CA PRO A 98 -4.27 -9.01 -33.89
C PRO A 98 -5.01 -10.22 -33.35
N ARG A 99 -4.99 -10.40 -32.03
CA ARG A 99 -5.68 -11.51 -31.35
C ARG A 99 -6.60 -10.96 -30.29
N ARG A 100 -7.77 -11.57 -30.13
CA ARG A 100 -8.71 -11.20 -29.07
C ARG A 100 -8.02 -11.35 -27.71
N ASP A 101 -8.08 -10.31 -26.90
CA ASP A 101 -7.45 -10.26 -25.59
C ASP A 101 -8.41 -10.82 -24.54
N THR A 102 -8.25 -12.07 -24.14
CA THR A 102 -9.17 -12.71 -23.18
C THR A 102 -9.17 -12.05 -21.80
N ASP A 103 -8.17 -11.21 -21.49
CA ASP A 103 -8.06 -10.49 -20.22
C ASP A 103 -8.51 -9.01 -20.31
N TRP A 104 -9.07 -8.58 -21.46
CA TRP A 104 -9.51 -7.19 -21.63
C TRP A 104 -10.41 -6.74 -20.47
N GLY A 105 -11.39 -7.53 -20.05
CA GLY A 105 -12.32 -7.14 -18.98
C GLY A 105 -11.64 -6.83 -17.65
N LYS A 106 -10.67 -7.68 -17.26
CA LYS A 106 -9.87 -7.48 -16.03
C LYS A 106 -9.00 -6.23 -16.13
N LYS A 107 -8.40 -6.01 -17.30
CA LYS A 107 -7.57 -4.83 -17.59
C LYS A 107 -8.41 -3.56 -17.54
N LEU A 108 -9.59 -3.55 -18.15
CA LEU A 108 -10.50 -2.40 -18.16
C LEU A 108 -10.89 -1.98 -16.75
N GLN A 109 -11.28 -2.94 -15.90
CA GLN A 109 -11.66 -2.64 -14.52
C GLN A 109 -10.47 -2.11 -13.72
N THR A 110 -9.31 -2.78 -13.81
CA THR A 110 -8.09 -2.37 -13.11
C THR A 110 -7.65 -0.97 -13.53
N ASP A 111 -7.59 -0.72 -14.84
CA ASP A 111 -7.20 0.58 -15.42
C ASP A 111 -8.18 1.70 -15.05
N THR A 112 -9.48 1.39 -14.97
CA THR A 112 -10.48 2.36 -14.49
C THR A 112 -10.24 2.74 -13.03
N ILE A 113 -9.91 1.77 -12.17
CA ILE A 113 -9.62 2.03 -10.75
C ILE A 113 -8.36 2.89 -10.60
N THR A 114 -7.27 2.53 -11.29
CA THR A 114 -6.01 3.30 -11.23
C THR A 114 -6.21 4.71 -11.77
N LYS A 115 -7.01 4.87 -12.83
CA LYS A 115 -7.40 6.18 -13.35
C LYS A 115 -8.22 6.99 -12.33
N ALA A 116 -9.18 6.37 -11.65
CA ALA A 116 -9.97 7.01 -10.60
C ALA A 116 -9.08 7.52 -9.46
N LEU A 117 -8.16 6.67 -8.98
CA LEU A 117 -7.21 7.02 -7.92
C LEU A 117 -6.31 8.19 -8.32
N SER A 118 -5.94 8.30 -9.60
CA SER A 118 -5.14 9.44 -10.08
C SER A 118 -5.85 10.80 -9.91
N TYR A 119 -7.19 10.85 -10.01
CA TYR A 119 -7.96 12.09 -9.77
C TYR A 119 -7.92 12.53 -8.30
N LEU A 120 -7.67 11.58 -7.41
CA LEU A 120 -7.54 11.78 -5.98
C LEU A 120 -6.09 12.04 -5.54
N GLY A 121 -5.17 12.14 -6.49
CA GLY A 121 -3.77 12.50 -6.28
C GLY A 121 -2.85 11.33 -5.97
N PHE A 122 -3.33 10.09 -6.07
CA PHE A 122 -2.49 8.91 -5.91
C PHE A 122 -1.44 8.86 -7.00
N ASN A 123 -0.17 8.80 -6.58
CA ASN A 123 0.99 8.71 -7.46
C ASN A 123 1.11 9.87 -8.45
N ALA A 124 0.62 11.05 -8.05
CA ALA A 124 0.56 12.23 -8.90
C ALA A 124 1.93 12.61 -9.48
N ASP A 125 3.02 12.42 -8.73
CA ASP A 125 4.38 12.71 -9.19
C ASP A 125 4.79 11.98 -10.47
N VAL A 126 4.30 10.77 -10.71
CA VAL A 126 4.50 10.05 -11.97
C VAL A 126 3.78 10.76 -13.11
N PHE A 127 2.53 11.19 -12.89
CA PHE A 127 1.72 11.90 -13.89
C PHE A 127 2.24 13.31 -14.18
N PHE A 128 2.93 13.94 -13.21
CA PHE A 128 3.66 15.19 -13.41
C PHE A 128 5.01 15.01 -14.15
N GLY A 129 5.39 13.77 -14.50
CA GLY A 129 6.64 13.49 -15.22
C GLY A 129 7.89 13.59 -14.36
N LEU A 130 7.78 13.68 -13.03
CA LEU A 130 8.94 13.78 -12.14
C LEU A 130 9.81 12.51 -12.18
N PHE A 131 9.18 11.37 -12.49
CA PHE A 131 9.85 10.08 -12.70
C PHE A 131 10.68 10.00 -14.00
N ASP A 132 10.74 11.06 -14.80
CA ASP A 132 11.65 11.11 -15.95
C ASP A 132 13.04 11.65 -15.57
N ASP A 133 13.19 12.33 -14.42
CA ASP A 133 14.48 12.75 -13.87
C ASP A 133 15.08 11.64 -12.97
N ALA A 134 16.27 11.16 -13.34
CA ALA A 134 17.00 10.16 -12.57
C ALA A 134 17.36 10.63 -11.15
N ARG A 135 17.63 11.93 -10.97
CA ARG A 135 17.93 12.52 -9.65
C ARG A 135 16.70 12.49 -8.76
N TYR A 136 15.52 12.80 -9.31
CA TYR A 136 14.27 12.69 -8.58
C TYR A 136 14.05 11.25 -8.09
N ILE A 137 14.26 10.25 -8.95
CA ILE A 137 14.12 8.84 -8.56
C ILE A 137 15.10 8.46 -7.44
N GLU A 138 16.35 8.92 -7.50
CA GLU A 138 17.35 8.68 -6.46
C GLU A 138 16.95 9.33 -5.13
N ASP A 139 16.55 10.60 -5.17
CA ASP A 139 16.06 11.33 -3.99
C ASP A 139 14.86 10.63 -3.36
N ARG A 140 13.89 10.22 -4.19
CA ARG A 140 12.72 9.47 -3.74
C ARG A 140 13.11 8.14 -3.10
N SER A 141 14.07 7.42 -3.68
CA SER A 141 14.55 6.15 -3.13
C SER A 141 15.22 6.33 -1.78
N ARG A 142 16.01 7.40 -1.61
CA ARG A 142 16.63 7.76 -0.32
C ARG A 142 15.59 8.14 0.72
N GLU A 143 14.61 8.97 0.37
CA GLU A 143 13.52 9.34 1.27
C GLU A 143 12.74 8.12 1.76
N VAL A 144 12.41 7.18 0.87
CA VAL A 144 11.73 5.92 1.24
C VAL A 144 12.61 5.07 2.16
N ALA A 145 13.89 4.91 1.85
CA ALA A 145 14.81 4.13 2.68
C ALA A 145 14.94 4.73 4.10
N VAL A 146 15.06 6.06 4.21
CA VAL A 146 15.09 6.74 5.52
C VAL A 146 13.80 6.53 6.30
N ALA A 147 12.64 6.60 5.63
CA ALA A 147 11.34 6.33 6.26
C ALA A 147 11.21 4.86 6.71
N GLU A 148 11.66 3.90 5.91
CA GLU A 148 11.71 2.47 6.24
C GLU A 148 12.60 2.25 7.49
N THR A 149 13.82 2.80 7.52
CA THR A 149 14.72 2.68 8.69
C THR A 149 14.11 3.31 9.93
N LYS A 150 13.50 4.50 9.82
CA LYS A 150 12.83 5.16 10.94
C LYS A 150 11.66 4.32 11.49
N SER A 151 10.87 3.71 10.60
CA SER A 151 9.77 2.83 10.97
C SER A 151 10.26 1.57 11.70
N LYS A 152 11.27 0.88 11.15
CA LYS A 152 11.88 -0.29 11.78
C LYS A 152 12.44 0.03 13.16
N LYS A 153 13.16 1.14 13.30
CA LYS A 153 13.68 1.60 14.59
C LYS A 153 12.56 1.89 15.59
N ALA A 154 11.50 2.58 15.18
CA ALA A 154 10.38 2.87 16.06
C ALA A 154 9.68 1.58 16.54
N LEU A 155 9.55 0.57 15.67
CA LEU A 155 9.00 -0.73 16.04
C LEU A 155 9.94 -1.48 17.00
N TYR A 156 11.25 -1.48 16.75
CA TYR A 156 12.25 -2.04 17.66
C TYR A 156 12.20 -1.39 19.05
N ASP A 157 12.16 -0.05 19.10
CA ASP A 157 12.06 0.71 20.34
C ASP A 157 10.75 0.38 21.09
N LYS A 158 9.64 0.18 20.36
CA LYS A 158 8.37 -0.29 20.95
C LYS A 158 8.51 -1.69 21.54
N CYS A 159 9.12 -2.64 20.82
CA CYS A 159 9.35 -4.00 21.33
C CYS A 159 10.21 -3.99 22.60
N LEU A 160 11.26 -3.16 22.64
CA LEU A 160 12.08 -3.01 23.83
C LEU A 160 11.30 -2.45 25.00
N ALA A 161 10.48 -1.40 24.79
CA ALA A 161 9.66 -0.83 25.86
C ALA A 161 8.71 -1.88 26.48
N VAL A 162 8.00 -2.63 25.64
CA VAL A 162 7.11 -3.72 26.11
C VAL A 162 7.91 -4.82 26.83
N LEU A 163 9.10 -5.18 26.32
CA LEU A 163 9.95 -6.17 26.96
C LEU A 163 10.42 -5.72 28.35
N GLU A 164 10.78 -4.43 28.53
CA GLU A 164 11.18 -3.89 29.84
C GLU A 164 10.01 -3.88 30.83
N GLU A 165 8.81 -3.51 30.40
CA GLU A 165 7.58 -3.57 31.22
C GLU A 165 7.30 -5.00 31.71
N ARG A 166 7.54 -5.99 30.85
CA ARG A 166 7.28 -7.41 31.13
C ARG A 166 8.44 -8.13 31.81
N LYS A 167 9.54 -7.45 32.12
CA LYS A 167 10.73 -8.06 32.73
C LYS A 167 10.42 -8.80 34.05
N GLY A 168 9.49 -8.26 34.84
CA GLY A 168 9.05 -8.87 36.09
C GLY A 168 8.31 -10.20 35.91
N ASP A 169 7.60 -10.36 34.79
CA ASP A 169 6.73 -11.51 34.52
C ASP A 169 7.51 -12.73 33.96
N MET A 170 8.70 -12.52 33.38
CA MET A 170 9.42 -13.56 32.62
C MET A 170 10.75 -14.02 33.23
N GLY A 171 11.26 -13.32 34.24
CA GLY A 171 12.57 -13.62 34.85
C GLY A 171 13.77 -13.18 34.00
N THR A 172 14.94 -13.12 34.63
CA THR A 172 16.16 -12.49 34.07
C THR A 172 16.75 -13.22 32.86
N GLU A 173 16.73 -14.55 32.86
CA GLU A 173 17.27 -15.37 31.77
C GLU A 173 16.41 -15.28 30.50
N ALA A 174 15.09 -15.38 30.64
CA ALA A 174 14.17 -15.26 29.50
C ALA A 174 14.21 -13.85 28.90
N TYR A 175 14.22 -12.81 29.75
CA TYR A 175 14.40 -11.42 29.32
C TYR A 175 15.68 -11.25 28.48
N GLY A 176 16.81 -11.81 28.92
CA GLY A 176 18.08 -11.74 28.18
C GLY A 176 17.98 -12.35 26.78
N ARG A 177 17.40 -13.56 26.68
CA ARG A 177 17.19 -14.26 25.40
C ARG A 177 16.27 -13.48 24.45
N TYR A 178 15.18 -12.91 24.97
CA TYR A 178 14.27 -12.09 24.17
C TYR A 178 14.96 -10.82 23.66
N LYS A 179 15.75 -10.14 24.49
CA LYS A 179 16.48 -8.93 24.09
C LYS A 179 17.50 -9.20 22.98
N GLU A 180 18.26 -10.29 23.10
CA GLU A 180 19.21 -10.72 22.07
C GLU A 180 18.50 -11.08 20.75
N SER A 181 17.39 -11.80 20.85
CA SER A 181 16.54 -12.15 19.70
C SER A 181 16.04 -10.89 19.00
N LEU A 182 15.48 -9.92 19.73
CA LEU A 182 15.04 -8.63 19.18
C LEU A 182 16.15 -7.89 18.43
N GLY A 183 17.38 -7.90 18.97
CA GLY A 183 18.54 -7.31 18.28
C GLY A 183 18.84 -8.00 16.96
N THR A 184 18.79 -9.33 16.94
CA THR A 184 19.06 -10.15 15.74
C THR A 184 18.00 -9.96 14.66
N ILE A 185 16.74 -9.75 15.02
CA ILE A 185 15.63 -9.56 14.08
C ILE A 185 15.32 -8.08 13.79
N SER A 186 16.11 -7.14 14.28
CA SER A 186 15.81 -5.69 14.22
C SER A 186 15.63 -5.14 12.80
N ASP A 187 16.23 -5.79 11.80
CA ASP A 187 16.08 -5.44 10.38
C ASP A 187 14.88 -6.10 9.68
N ASP A 188 14.26 -7.12 10.28
CA ASP A 188 13.12 -7.86 9.73
C ASP A 188 11.81 -7.38 10.37
N TYR A 189 11.08 -6.54 9.63
CA TYR A 189 9.87 -5.89 10.11
C TYR A 189 8.78 -6.91 10.51
N ASP A 190 8.57 -7.96 9.71
CA ASP A 190 7.50 -8.94 9.94
C ASP A 190 7.80 -9.79 11.18
N ARG A 191 9.07 -10.19 11.35
CA ARG A 191 9.50 -10.89 12.57
C ARG A 191 9.38 -10.01 13.80
N MET A 192 9.72 -8.72 13.71
CA MET A 192 9.53 -7.78 14.83
C MET A 192 8.06 -7.58 15.18
N GLU A 193 7.18 -7.47 14.20
CA GLU A 193 5.74 -7.31 14.46
C GLU A 193 5.16 -8.56 15.15
N ASN A 194 5.58 -9.75 14.73
CA ASN A 194 5.19 -10.98 15.40
C ASN A 194 5.78 -11.08 16.81
N ALA A 195 7.04 -10.69 17.00
CA ALA A 195 7.65 -10.64 18.32
C ALA A 195 6.90 -9.69 19.26
N LEU A 196 6.49 -8.52 18.76
CA LEU A 196 5.67 -7.58 19.53
C LEU A 196 4.34 -8.20 19.97
N LYS A 197 3.62 -8.87 19.06
CA LYS A 197 2.36 -9.57 19.40
C LYS A 197 2.56 -10.63 20.49
N ILE A 198 3.66 -11.37 20.42
CA ILE A 198 4.01 -12.38 21.43
C ILE A 198 4.28 -11.70 22.78
N LEU A 199 5.07 -10.61 22.80
CA LEU A 199 5.38 -9.86 24.02
C LEU A 199 4.13 -9.23 24.65
N GLU A 200 3.24 -8.66 23.83
CA GLU A 200 1.97 -8.08 24.27
C GLU A 200 1.02 -9.17 24.83
N ALA A 201 1.13 -10.41 24.34
CA ALA A 201 0.33 -11.55 24.79
C ALA A 201 0.86 -12.24 26.06
N ILE A 202 2.04 -11.86 26.57
CA ILE A 202 2.54 -12.36 27.86
C ILE A 202 1.58 -11.85 28.95
N ILE A 203 0.78 -12.77 29.49
CA ILE A 203 -0.15 -12.50 30.58
C ILE A 203 0.69 -12.25 31.84
N PRO A 204 0.43 -11.18 32.61
CA PRO A 204 1.11 -10.98 33.89
C PRO A 204 0.87 -12.19 34.79
N ALA A 205 1.90 -12.60 35.53
CA ALA A 205 1.74 -13.68 36.49
C ALA A 205 0.57 -13.35 37.41
N VAL A 206 -0.47 -14.18 37.40
CA VAL A 206 -1.58 -14.09 38.34
C VAL A 206 -0.94 -14.06 39.72
N ALA A 207 -1.05 -12.93 40.43
CA ALA A 207 -0.66 -12.85 41.82
C ALA A 207 -1.37 -14.00 42.53
N ASP A 208 -0.60 -14.92 43.10
CA ASP A 208 -1.10 -16.05 43.90
C ASP A 208 -2.17 -15.49 44.84
N THR A 209 -3.45 -15.74 44.53
CA THR A 209 -4.51 -15.57 45.51
C THR A 209 -4.21 -16.62 46.57
N GLU A 210 -3.72 -16.13 47.72
CA GLU A 210 -3.47 -16.91 48.92
C GLU A 210 -4.57 -17.98 49.08
N PRO A 211 -4.21 -19.23 49.43
CA PRO A 211 -5.22 -20.18 49.82
C PRO A 211 -5.88 -19.61 51.07
N THR A 212 -7.14 -19.17 50.94
CA THR A 212 -7.99 -18.84 52.10
C THR A 212 -8.02 -20.07 52.99
N LYS A 213 -7.17 -20.04 54.02
CA LYS A 213 -7.26 -20.90 55.19
C LYS A 213 -8.50 -20.49 55.97
N GLU A 214 -9.32 -21.50 56.25
CA GLU A 214 -10.18 -21.65 57.43
C GLU A 214 -11.26 -20.59 57.72
N ALA A 215 -12.53 -21.02 57.65
CA ALA A 215 -13.32 -21.37 58.84
C ALA A 215 -14.55 -22.20 58.46
#